data_AF-A0A956GIK2-F1
#
_entry.id   AF-A0A956GIK2-F1
#
_cell.length_a   1.000
_cell.length_b   1.000
_cell.length_c   1.000
_cell.angle_alpha   90.00
_cell.angle_beta   90.00
_cell.angle_gamma   90.00
#
_symmetry.space_group_name_H-M   'P 1'
#
loop_
_entity.id
_entity.type
_entity.pdbx_description
1 polymer ?
#
loop_
_entity_poly.entity_id
_entity_poly.type
_entity_poly.pdbx_seq_one_letter_code
_entity_poly.pdbx_strand_id
1 'polypeptide(L)'
;MSLLRTFLAEHAWADLRRETVVPPGVRLYSWVHNRRQDYRTGRIPDWLVPELEALPGWSWRPKRDRMRANIDTVRTFVRAHGWAGITRDSVADGLPLWEWVANRRQERRDGRLAPWIARALQAIPGWTWEPRRSRYDRNLRVLRQHVARHGWAAMAQDTR
;
A
#
# COMPACT_ATOMS: atom_id res chain seq x y z
N MET A 1 23.18 -8.26 -19.37
CA MET A 1 23.07 -6.90 -18.80
C MET A 1 22.82 -5.85 -19.87
N SER A 2 23.57 -5.80 -20.98
CA SER A 2 23.38 -4.82 -22.08
C SER A 2 21.95 -4.72 -22.59
N LEU A 3 21.31 -5.84 -22.94
CA LEU A 3 19.93 -5.85 -23.46
C LEU A 3 18.90 -5.24 -22.51
N LEU A 4 19.04 -5.46 -21.20
CA LEU A 4 18.14 -4.89 -20.21
C LEU A 4 18.38 -3.37 -20.06
N ARG A 5 19.64 -2.92 -20.12
CA ARG A 5 19.96 -1.48 -20.12
C ARG A 5 19.40 -0.80 -21.37
N THR A 6 19.56 -1.41 -22.55
CA THR A 6 18.99 -0.90 -23.81
C THR A 6 17.46 -0.80 -23.72
N PHE A 7 16.79 -1.88 -23.26
CA PHE A 7 15.35 -1.84 -23.08
C PHE A 7 14.91 -0.70 -22.15
N LEU A 8 15.59 -0.51 -21.02
CA LEU A 8 15.25 0.53 -20.04
C LEU A 8 15.63 1.96 -20.48
N ALA A 9 16.40 2.11 -21.56
CA ALA A 9 16.67 3.41 -22.15
C ALA A 9 15.45 3.93 -22.94
N GLU A 10 14.64 3.02 -23.47
CA GLU A 10 13.49 3.33 -24.32
C GLU A 10 12.13 3.06 -23.64
N HIS A 11 12.13 2.25 -22.58
CA HIS A 11 10.92 1.76 -21.94
C HIS A 11 10.99 1.81 -20.41
N ALA A 12 9.84 1.90 -19.76
CA ALA A 12 9.75 1.82 -18.32
C ALA A 12 9.70 0.35 -17.84
N TRP A 13 9.98 0.13 -16.56
CA TRP A 13 9.77 -1.18 -15.91
C TRP A 13 8.33 -1.68 -16.02
N ALA A 14 7.36 -0.78 -16.15
CA ALA A 14 5.94 -1.13 -16.34
C ALA A 14 5.66 -1.79 -17.70
N ASP A 15 6.52 -1.54 -18.70
CA ASP A 15 6.39 -2.09 -20.05
C ASP A 15 7.03 -3.48 -20.17
N LEU A 16 7.81 -3.90 -19.17
CA LEU A 16 8.40 -5.24 -19.11
C LEU A 16 7.33 -6.28 -18.77
N ARG A 17 6.69 -6.84 -19.79
CA ARG A 17 5.62 -7.84 -19.72
C ARG A 17 6.19 -9.25 -19.88
N ARG A 18 5.40 -10.28 -19.51
CA ARG A 18 5.82 -11.69 -19.59
C ARG A 18 6.25 -12.10 -21.00
N GLU A 19 5.62 -11.48 -21.99
CA GLU A 19 5.79 -11.69 -23.41
C GLU A 19 6.91 -10.83 -24.01
N THR A 20 7.57 -9.96 -23.23
CA THR A 20 8.64 -9.10 -23.74
C THR A 20 9.83 -9.95 -24.20
N VAL A 21 9.98 -10.03 -25.52
CA VAL A 21 11.10 -10.68 -26.21
C VAL A 21 11.86 -9.61 -26.97
N VAL A 22 13.17 -9.52 -26.74
CA VAL A 22 14.06 -8.62 -27.50
C VAL A 22 14.98 -9.44 -28.41
N PRO A 23 15.35 -8.93 -29.60
CA PRO A 23 16.29 -9.62 -30.48
C PRO A 23 17.60 -9.99 -29.74
N PRO A 24 18.16 -11.19 -29.98
CA PRO A 24 17.74 -12.22 -30.94
C PRO A 24 16.81 -13.30 -30.34
N GLY A 25 15.81 -12.91 -29.53
CA GLY A 25 14.83 -13.86 -28.94
C GLY A 25 14.88 -13.98 -27.41
N VAL A 26 15.50 -13.02 -26.72
CA VAL A 26 15.70 -13.04 -25.28
C VAL A 26 14.43 -12.61 -24.55
N ARG A 27 13.89 -13.48 -23.69
CA ARG A 27 12.76 -13.19 -22.80
C ARG A 27 13.20 -12.40 -21.57
N LEU A 28 13.26 -11.08 -21.68
CA LEU A 28 13.79 -10.20 -20.61
C LEU A 28 13.02 -10.34 -19.29
N TYR A 29 11.70 -10.47 -19.33
CA TYR A 29 10.90 -10.64 -18.11
C TYR A 29 11.29 -11.92 -17.36
N SER A 30 11.44 -13.03 -18.08
CA SER A 30 11.85 -14.31 -17.49
C SER A 30 13.24 -14.21 -16.88
N TRP A 31 14.17 -13.54 -17.59
CA TRP A 31 15.51 -13.30 -17.06
C TRP A 31 15.48 -12.48 -15.76
N VAL A 32 14.77 -11.34 -15.73
CA VAL A 32 14.63 -10.49 -14.54
C VAL A 32 13.97 -11.25 -13.38
N HIS A 33 12.92 -12.02 -13.67
CA HIS A 33 12.24 -12.85 -12.69
C HIS A 33 13.20 -13.85 -12.04
N ASN A 34 13.99 -14.56 -12.85
CA ASN A 34 14.95 -15.53 -12.38
C ASN A 34 16.05 -14.87 -11.54
N ARG A 35 16.57 -13.70 -11.94
CA ARG A 35 17.56 -12.97 -11.12
C ARG A 35 17.04 -12.59 -9.74
N ARG A 36 15.78 -12.16 -9.63
CA ARG A 36 15.15 -11.90 -8.32
C ARG A 36 14.98 -13.17 -7.50
N GLN A 37 14.70 -14.32 -8.14
CA GLN A 37 14.65 -15.61 -7.47
C GLN A 37 16.04 -16.05 -6.97
N ASP A 38 17.06 -15.93 -7.81
CA ASP A 38 18.45 -16.28 -7.47
C ASP A 38 18.93 -15.46 -6.27
N TYR A 39 18.67 -14.15 -6.28
CA TYR A 39 18.97 -13.27 -5.14
C TYR A 39 18.27 -13.73 -3.86
N ARG A 40 16.97 -14.06 -3.93
CA ARG A 40 16.20 -14.55 -2.78
C ARG A 40 16.74 -15.87 -2.22
N THR A 41 17.32 -16.70 -3.07
CA THR A 41 17.82 -18.04 -2.71
C THR A 41 19.33 -18.08 -2.46
N GLY A 42 20.01 -16.94 -2.50
CA GLY A 42 21.46 -16.85 -2.30
C GLY A 42 22.29 -17.47 -3.43
N ARG A 43 21.70 -17.64 -4.62
CA ARG A 43 22.35 -18.25 -5.79
C ARG A 43 22.81 -17.23 -6.83
N ILE A 44 22.55 -15.95 -6.58
CA ILE A 44 22.97 -14.90 -7.49
C ILE A 44 24.49 -14.72 -7.42
N PRO A 45 25.19 -14.57 -8.56
CA PRO A 45 26.61 -14.23 -8.53
C PRO A 45 26.84 -12.85 -7.89
N ASP A 46 27.85 -12.75 -7.02
CA ASP A 46 28.13 -11.51 -6.28
C ASP A 46 28.37 -10.30 -7.19
N TRP A 47 29.07 -10.50 -8.31
CA TRP A 47 29.34 -9.44 -9.30
C TRP A 47 28.07 -8.89 -9.95
N LEU A 48 26.98 -9.67 -10.00
CA LEU A 48 25.74 -9.29 -10.69
C LEU A 48 24.82 -8.45 -9.81
N VAL A 49 24.96 -8.53 -8.49
CA VAL A 49 24.18 -7.72 -7.54
C VAL A 49 24.37 -6.22 -7.76
N PRO A 50 25.60 -5.66 -7.71
CA PRO A 50 25.80 -4.22 -7.91
C PRO A 50 25.42 -3.78 -9.33
N GLU A 51 25.62 -4.64 -10.33
CA GLU A 51 25.22 -4.36 -11.72
C GLU A 51 23.71 -4.15 -11.87
N LEU A 52 22.91 -4.97 -11.19
CA LEU A 52 21.46 -4.85 -11.19
C LEU A 52 20.98 -3.69 -10.31
N GLU A 53 21.60 -3.48 -9.15
CA GLU A 53 21.28 -2.36 -8.25
C GLU A 53 21.62 -0.99 -8.86
N ALA A 54 22.57 -0.93 -9.78
CA ALA A 54 22.86 0.27 -10.56
C ALA A 54 21.80 0.60 -11.62
N LEU A 55 20.81 -0.27 -11.88
CA LEU A 55 19.73 0.03 -12.81
C LEU A 55 18.70 0.97 -12.13
N PRO A 56 18.37 2.11 -12.75
CA PRO A 56 17.36 3.02 -12.21
C PRO A 56 16.03 2.30 -11.96
N GLY A 57 15.48 2.43 -10.74
CA GLY A 57 14.22 1.80 -10.36
C GLY A 57 14.30 0.28 -10.14
N TRP A 58 15.49 -0.32 -10.10
CA TRP A 58 15.63 -1.72 -9.73
C TRP A 58 15.11 -1.99 -8.33
N SER A 59 14.50 -3.16 -8.18
CA SER A 59 14.10 -3.70 -6.88
C SER A 59 14.17 -5.20 -6.92
N TRP A 60 14.75 -5.77 -5.87
CA TRP A 60 14.73 -7.21 -5.60
C TRP A 60 13.35 -7.70 -5.17
N ARG A 61 12.52 -6.83 -4.60
CA ARG A 61 11.20 -7.16 -4.04
C ARG A 61 10.15 -6.12 -4.47
N PRO A 62 9.86 -5.96 -5.78
CA PRO A 62 9.06 -4.86 -6.31
C PRO A 62 7.65 -4.80 -5.71
N LYS A 63 7.02 -5.95 -5.46
CA LYS A 63 5.69 -6.00 -4.81
C LYS A 63 5.74 -5.50 -3.35
N ARG A 64 6.81 -5.85 -2.61
CA ARG A 64 7.00 -5.42 -1.22
C ARG A 64 7.28 -3.93 -1.16
N ASP A 65 8.13 -3.44 -2.06
CA ASP A 65 8.53 -2.03 -2.08
C ASP A 65 7.36 -1.15 -2.52
N ARG A 66 6.57 -1.59 -3.51
CA ARG A 66 5.29 -0.94 -3.86
C ARG A 66 4.33 -0.92 -2.68
N MET A 67 4.19 -2.02 -1.94
CA MET A 67 3.34 -2.06 -0.75
C MET A 67 3.82 -1.07 0.33
N ARG A 68 5.13 -0.93 0.54
CA ARG A 68 5.69 0.09 1.44
C ARG A 68 5.35 1.51 0.96
N ALA A 69 5.59 1.81 -0.31
CA ALA A 69 5.26 3.09 -0.90
C ALA A 69 3.77 3.43 -0.72
N ASN A 70 2.86 2.48 -0.98
CA ASN A 70 1.43 2.70 -0.80
C ASN A 70 1.06 2.99 0.67
N ILE A 71 1.69 2.31 1.63
CA ILE A 71 1.49 2.60 3.07
C ILE A 71 1.97 4.02 3.39
N ASP A 72 3.11 4.43 2.84
CA ASP A 72 3.66 5.77 3.06
C ASP A 72 2.79 6.85 2.40
N THR A 73 2.26 6.62 1.19
CA THR A 73 1.26 7.49 0.55
C THR A 73 0.03 7.68 1.44
N VAL A 74 -0.53 6.59 1.98
CA VAL A 74 -1.67 6.67 2.91
C VAL A 74 -1.31 7.43 4.18
N ARG A 75 -0.12 7.17 4.75
CA ARG A 75 0.36 7.87 5.95
C ARG A 75 0.48 9.38 5.70
N THR A 76 1.06 9.78 4.58
CA THR A 76 1.23 11.19 4.20
C THR A 76 -0.12 11.86 3.98
N PHE A 77 -1.01 11.22 3.22
CA PHE A 77 -2.35 11.75 2.99
C PHE A 77 -3.13 11.94 4.29
N VAL A 78 -3.11 10.96 5.19
CA VAL A 78 -3.80 11.03 6.49
C VAL A 78 -3.18 12.10 7.39
N ARG A 79 -1.87 12.35 7.32
CA ARG A 79 -1.25 13.46 8.08
C ARG A 79 -1.75 14.82 7.59
N ALA A 80 -1.94 14.99 6.28
CA ALA A 80 -2.38 16.26 5.70
C ALA A 80 -3.89 16.51 5.83
N HIS A 81 -4.72 15.48 5.65
CA HIS A 81 -6.18 15.63 5.53
C HIS A 81 -6.98 14.87 6.60
N GLY A 82 -6.31 14.09 7.43
CA GLY A 82 -6.95 13.16 8.37
C GLY A 82 -7.63 11.97 7.67
N TRP A 83 -8.07 10.99 8.46
CA TRP A 83 -8.80 9.82 7.96
C TRP A 83 -10.15 10.17 7.33
N ALA A 84 -10.78 11.26 7.77
CA ALA A 84 -12.05 11.73 7.21
C ALA A 84 -11.88 12.28 5.78
N GLY A 85 -10.67 12.69 5.41
CA GLY A 85 -10.36 13.16 4.05
C GLY A 85 -10.28 12.04 3.01
N ILE A 86 -10.22 10.76 3.41
CA ILE A 86 -10.23 9.64 2.45
C ILE A 86 -11.68 9.35 2.02
N THR A 87 -12.06 9.91 0.87
CA THR A 87 -13.32 9.66 0.17
C THR A 87 -13.15 8.57 -0.90
N ARG A 88 -14.26 8.08 -1.47
CA ARG A 88 -14.24 7.03 -2.52
C ARG A 88 -13.39 7.43 -3.74
N ASP A 89 -13.36 8.72 -4.05
CA ASP A 89 -12.65 9.27 -5.21
C ASP A 89 -11.24 9.75 -4.87
N SER A 90 -10.78 9.59 -3.62
CA SER A 90 -9.45 10.02 -3.20
C SER A 90 -8.37 9.16 -3.85
N VAL A 91 -7.54 9.80 -4.67
CA VAL A 91 -6.36 9.21 -5.30
C VAL A 91 -5.12 10.01 -4.91
N ALA A 92 -4.06 9.33 -4.49
CA ALA A 92 -2.74 9.95 -4.25
C ALA A 92 -1.66 9.03 -4.82
N ASP A 93 -0.67 9.57 -5.54
CA ASP A 93 0.37 8.79 -6.22
C ASP A 93 -0.19 7.65 -7.12
N GLY A 94 -1.35 7.88 -7.75
CA GLY A 94 -2.06 6.88 -8.54
C GLY A 94 -2.72 5.76 -7.72
N LEU A 95 -2.72 5.85 -6.39
CA LEU A 95 -3.33 4.90 -5.48
C LEU A 95 -4.76 5.31 -5.12
N PRO A 96 -5.81 4.53 -5.47
CA PRO A 96 -7.16 4.75 -4.98
C PRO A 96 -7.22 4.43 -3.48
N LEU A 97 -7.14 5.46 -2.63
CA LEU A 97 -6.86 5.33 -1.21
C LEU A 97 -7.98 4.60 -0.46
N TRP A 98 -9.24 4.94 -0.75
CA TRP A 98 -10.38 4.36 -0.07
C TRP A 98 -10.49 2.86 -0.34
N GLU A 99 -10.41 2.46 -1.61
CA GLU A 99 -10.46 1.07 -2.03
C GLU A 99 -9.25 0.31 -1.46
N TRP A 100 -8.06 0.88 -1.57
CA TRP A 100 -6.84 0.23 -1.08
C TRP A 100 -6.92 -0.02 0.43
N VAL A 101 -7.34 0.96 1.23
CA VAL A 101 -7.52 0.82 2.68
C VAL A 101 -8.60 -0.21 3.03
N ALA A 102 -9.73 -0.20 2.30
CA ALA A 102 -10.80 -1.17 2.49
C ALA A 102 -10.30 -2.60 2.24
N ASN A 103 -9.54 -2.80 1.16
CA ASN A 103 -8.94 -4.09 0.81
C ASN A 103 -7.96 -4.58 1.88
N ARG A 104 -7.14 -3.71 2.48
CA ARG A 104 -6.25 -4.11 3.60
C ARG A 104 -7.04 -4.57 4.82
N ARG A 105 -8.17 -3.94 5.14
CA ARG A 105 -9.04 -4.36 6.25
C ARG A 105 -9.71 -5.70 5.94
N GLN A 106 -10.14 -5.93 4.70
CA GLN A 106 -10.71 -7.20 4.29
C GLN A 106 -9.67 -8.33 4.35
N GLU A 107 -8.48 -8.12 3.79
CA GLU A 107 -7.38 -9.10 3.85
C GLU A 107 -7.02 -9.49 5.28
N ARG A 108 -7.09 -8.55 6.24
CA ARG A 108 -6.88 -8.87 7.65
C ARG A 108 -7.98 -9.79 8.19
N ARG A 109 -9.25 -9.52 7.86
CA ARG A 109 -10.39 -10.35 8.29
C ARG A 109 -10.28 -11.76 7.73
N ASP A 110 -9.82 -11.88 6.49
CA ASP A 110 -9.61 -13.15 5.81
C ASP A 110 -8.35 -13.89 6.29
N GLY A 111 -7.55 -13.31 7.20
CA GLY A 111 -6.29 -13.91 7.65
C GLY A 111 -5.16 -13.90 6.61
N ARG A 112 -5.32 -13.15 5.50
CA ARG A 112 -4.37 -13.11 4.37
C ARG A 112 -3.38 -11.94 4.45
N LEU A 113 -3.63 -10.97 5.31
CA LEU A 113 -2.77 -9.80 5.44
C LEU A 113 -1.45 -10.15 6.13
N ALA A 114 -0.33 -9.87 5.47
CA ALA A 114 0.98 -10.13 6.05
C ALA A 114 1.18 -9.32 7.37
N PRO A 115 1.76 -9.92 8.43
CA PRO A 115 1.87 -9.28 9.75
C PRO A 115 2.59 -7.92 9.73
N TRP A 116 3.61 -7.77 8.88
CA TRP A 116 4.35 -6.51 8.78
C TRP A 116 3.50 -5.38 8.17
N ILE A 117 2.57 -5.70 7.26
CA ILE A 117 1.63 -4.71 6.70
C ILE A 117 0.66 -4.27 7.79
N ALA A 118 0.13 -5.24 8.55
CA ALA A 118 -0.76 -4.94 9.66
C ALA A 118 -0.11 -3.99 10.68
N ARG A 119 1.13 -4.30 11.10
CA ARG A 119 1.90 -3.46 12.03
C ARG A 119 2.15 -2.06 11.45
N ALA A 120 2.52 -1.96 10.18
CA ALA A 120 2.80 -0.69 9.53
C ALA A 120 1.55 0.20 9.41
N LEU A 121 0.37 -0.40 9.14
CA LEU A 121 -0.91 0.32 9.12
C LEU A 121 -1.34 0.77 10.53
N GLN A 122 -1.16 -0.09 11.54
CA GLN A 122 -1.44 0.24 12.95
C GLN A 122 -0.59 1.39 13.48
N ALA A 123 0.60 1.60 12.92
CA ALA A 123 1.45 2.73 13.27
C ALA A 123 0.97 4.07 12.68
N ILE A 124 -0.03 4.09 11.79
CA ILE A 124 -0.60 5.33 11.26
C ILE A 124 -1.57 5.90 12.32
N PRO A 125 -1.37 7.14 12.81
CA PRO A 125 -2.21 7.73 13.85
C PRO A 125 -3.70 7.68 13.50
N GLY A 126 -4.54 7.21 14.43
CA GLY A 126 -5.99 7.07 14.22
C GLY A 126 -6.42 5.86 13.39
N TRP A 127 -5.50 4.95 13.02
CA TRP A 127 -5.86 3.70 12.36
C TRP A 127 -6.79 2.85 13.21
N THR A 128 -7.79 2.27 12.56
CA THR A 128 -8.66 1.24 13.14
C THR A 128 -8.99 0.18 12.10
N TRP A 129 -9.02 -1.07 12.56
CA TRP A 129 -9.48 -2.22 11.77
C TRP A 129 -11.01 -2.28 11.68
N GLU A 130 -11.72 -1.62 12.60
CA GLU A 130 -13.18 -1.64 12.73
C GLU A 130 -13.75 -0.21 12.77
N PRO A 131 -13.66 0.56 11.67
CA PRO A 131 -14.06 1.97 11.68
C PRO A 131 -15.52 2.20 12.07
N ARG A 132 -16.42 1.30 11.66
CA ARG A 132 -17.84 1.36 12.02
C ARG A 132 -18.03 1.24 13.53
N ARG A 133 -17.36 0.29 14.17
CA ARG A 133 -17.39 0.08 15.61
C ARG A 133 -16.74 1.24 16.35
N SER A 134 -15.56 1.68 15.93
CA SER A 134 -14.88 2.84 16.53
C SER A 134 -15.72 4.12 16.44
N ARG A 135 -16.46 4.34 15.34
CA ARG A 135 -17.40 5.46 15.21
C ARG A 135 -18.57 5.30 16.17
N TYR A 136 -19.16 4.11 16.26
CA TYR A 136 -20.25 3.82 17.19
C TYR A 136 -19.83 4.08 18.65
N ASP A 137 -18.70 3.51 19.09
CA ASP A 137 -18.19 3.66 20.46
C ASP A 137 -17.91 5.12 20.81
N ARG A 138 -17.37 5.89 19.85
CA ARG A 138 -17.16 7.33 20.02
C ARG A 138 -18.49 8.08 20.15
N ASN A 139 -19.44 7.84 19.26
CA ASN A 139 -20.75 8.50 19.28
C ASN A 139 -21.50 8.19 20.58
N LEU A 140 -21.47 6.94 21.03
CA LEU A 140 -22.08 6.51 22.29
C LEU A 140 -21.43 7.20 23.51
N ARG A 141 -20.11 7.40 23.50
CA ARG A 141 -19.41 8.14 24.54
C ARG A 141 -19.85 9.61 24.60
N VAL A 142 -19.93 10.27 23.45
CA VAL A 142 -20.39 11.67 23.35
C VAL A 142 -21.82 11.79 23.88
N LEU A 143 -22.71 10.88 23.45
CA LEU A 143 -24.09 10.82 23.91
C LEU A 143 -24.18 10.68 25.44
N ARG A 144 -23.43 9.74 26.02
CA ARG A 144 -23.39 9.53 27.47
C ARG A 144 -22.92 10.77 28.23
N GLN A 145 -21.89 11.46 27.73
CA GLN A 145 -21.40 12.70 28.35
C GLN A 145 -22.42 13.83 28.27
N HIS A 146 -23.16 13.94 27.16
CA HIS A 146 -24.21 14.94 27.01
C HIS A 146 -25.36 14.68 28.00
N VAL A 147 -25.86 13.45 28.06
CA VAL A 147 -26.91 13.04 29.00
C VAL A 147 -26.49 13.27 30.46
N ALA A 148 -25.24 12.96 30.80
CA ALA A 148 -24.72 13.19 32.16
C ALA A 148 -24.67 14.67 32.56
N ARG A 149 -24.48 15.59 31.59
CA ARG A 149 -24.39 17.04 31.85
C ARG A 149 -25.74 17.75 31.83
N HIS A 150 -26.65 17.33 30.96
CA HIS A 150 -27.88 18.07 30.67
C HIS A 150 -29.16 17.31 31.05
N GLY A 151 -29.04 16.05 31.51
CA GLY A 151 -30.18 15.17 31.68
C GLY A 151 -30.78 14.72 30.35
N TRP A 152 -31.66 13.73 30.40
CA TRP A 152 -32.30 13.16 29.21
C TRP A 152 -33.27 14.13 28.51
N ALA A 153 -33.77 15.13 29.23
CA ALA A 153 -34.77 16.09 28.75
C ALA A 153 -34.25 17.05 27.66
N ALA A 154 -32.93 17.25 27.56
CA ALA A 154 -32.32 18.17 26.60
C ALA A 154 -32.16 17.58 25.17
N MET A 155 -32.39 16.27 24.97
CA MET A 155 -32.22 15.63 23.67
C MET A 155 -33.46 15.73 22.75
N ALA A 156 -34.57 16.29 23.22
CA ALA A 156 -35.85 16.30 22.52
C ALA A 156 -36.06 17.47 21.54
N GLN A 157 -35.10 18.39 21.39
CA GLN A 157 -35.34 19.64 20.65
C GLN A 157 -34.64 19.81 19.30
N ASP A 158 -33.91 18.82 18.78
CA ASP A 158 -33.28 18.96 17.46
C ASP A 158 -33.56 17.77 16.56
N THR A 159 -34.80 17.74 16.04
CA THR A 159 -35.14 16.98 14.84
C THR A 159 -35.77 17.96 13.85
N ARG A 160 -34.95 18.58 13.01
CA ARG A 160 -35.33 19.22 11.75
C ARG A 160 -34.39 18.77 10.65
#